data_AF-A0A2W4P2N3-F1
#
_entry.id   AF-A0A2W4P2N3-F1
#
_cell.length_a   1.000
_cell.length_b   1.000
_cell.length_c   1.000
_cell.angle_alpha   90.00
_cell.angle_beta   90.00
_cell.angle_gamma   90.00
#
_symmetry.space_group_name_H-M   'P 1'
#
loop_
_entity.id
_entity.type
_entity.pdbx_description
1 polymer ?
#
loop_
_entity_poly.entity_id
_entity_poly.type
_entity_poly.pdbx_seq_one_letter_code
_entity_poly.pdbx_strand_id
1 'polypeptide(L)' 'MLIQNHALLQTLTVSSPELDCLVDAALSAGALGAKLSGGGRGGNMIALVTPSTARAVRQALMRAGAARVFETTIA' A
#
# COMPACT_ATOMS: atom_id res chain seq x y z
N MET A 1 10.18 1.62 8.28
CA MET A 1 10.28 2.91 7.57
C MET A 1 8.99 3.27 6.82
N LEU A 2 8.47 2.45 5.90
CA LEU A 2 7.24 2.74 5.15
C LEU A 2 6.00 2.94 6.04
N ILE A 3 5.77 2.01 6.97
CA ILE A 3 4.62 2.04 7.90
C ILE A 3 4.65 3.29 8.77
N GLN A 4 5.80 3.60 9.38
CA GLN A 4 5.97 4.80 10.20
C GLN A 4 5.75 6.09 9.40
N ASN A 5 6.22 6.14 8.14
CA ASN A 5 5.98 7.28 7.27
C ASN A 5 4.49 7.40 6.89
N HIS A 6 3.79 6.28 6.67
CA HIS A 6 2.34 6.32 6.44
C HIS A 6 1.59 6.92 7.62
N ALA A 7 1.94 6.53 8.87
CA ALA A 7 1.35 7.12 10.07
C ALA A 7 1.57 8.63 10.15
N LEU A 8 2.77 9.13 9.77
CA LEU A 8 3.01 10.57 9.69
C LEU A 8 2.13 11.25 8.63
N LEU A 9 1.94 10.61 7.48
CA LEU A 9 1.09 11.14 6.40
C LEU A 9 -0.40 11.18 6.78
N GLN A 10 -0.86 10.23 7.60
CA GLN A 10 -2.20 10.28 8.21
C GLN A 10 -2.32 11.48 9.16
N THR A 11 -1.32 11.72 10.02
CA THR A 11 -1.28 12.90 10.91
C THR A 11 -1.26 14.22 10.13
N LEU A 12 -0.58 14.25 8.98
CA LEU A 12 -0.60 15.40 8.08
C LEU A 12 -1.93 15.57 7.32
N THR A 13 -2.92 14.69 7.52
CA THR A 13 -4.25 14.69 6.90
C THR A 13 -4.24 14.56 5.38
N VAL A 14 -3.13 14.10 4.81
CA VAL A 14 -2.98 13.88 3.37
C VAL A 14 -3.33 12.46 2.95
N SER A 15 -3.67 11.55 3.87
CA SER A 15 -4.19 10.22 3.50
C SER A 15 -5.67 10.24 3.11
N SER A 16 -6.23 9.06 2.84
CA SER A 16 -7.68 8.86 2.69
C SER A 16 -8.09 7.48 3.21
N PRO A 17 -9.37 7.26 3.56
CA PRO A 17 -9.85 5.96 4.01
C PRO A 17 -9.57 4.83 3.01
N GLU A 18 -9.64 5.12 1.71
CA GLU A 18 -9.34 4.16 0.65
C GLU A 18 -7.86 3.77 0.63
N LEU A 19 -6.95 4.75 0.78
CA LEU A 19 -5.51 4.48 0.81
C LEU A 19 -5.12 3.72 2.09
N ASP A 20 -5.70 4.09 3.22
CA ASP A 20 -5.48 3.43 4.51
C ASP A 20 -5.95 1.97 4.44
N CYS A 21 -7.13 1.72 3.87
CA CYS A 21 -7.65 0.37 3.64
C CYS A 21 -6.73 -0.47 2.75
N LEU A 22 -6.19 0.09 1.66
CA LEU A 22 -5.25 -0.61 0.79
C LEU A 22 -3.92 -0.90 1.50
N VAL A 23 -3.43 0.01 2.34
CA VAL A 23 -2.21 -0.20 3.14
C VAL A 23 -2.43 -1.34 4.12
N ASP A 24 -3.53 -1.35 4.86
CA ASP A 24 -3.87 -2.41 5.82
C ASP A 24 -4.04 -3.77 5.12
N ALA A 25 -4.68 -3.80 3.95
CA ALA A 25 -4.84 -5.01 3.16
C ALA A 25 -3.49 -5.57 2.68
N ALA A 26 -2.57 -4.72 2.25
CA ALA A 26 -1.23 -5.14 1.85
C ALA A 26 -0.43 -5.70 3.04
N LEU A 27 -0.45 -5.01 4.17
CA LEU A 27 0.26 -5.44 5.39
C LEU A 27 -0.29 -6.79 5.90
N SER A 28 -1.61 -6.93 5.96
CA SER A 28 -2.27 -8.17 6.38
C SER A 28 -1.97 -9.36 5.45
N ALA A 29 -1.65 -9.09 4.18
CA ALA A 29 -1.28 -10.10 3.19
C ALA A 29 0.23 -10.42 3.15
N GLY A 30 1.03 -9.81 4.04
CA GLY A 30 2.46 -10.11 4.19
C GLY A 30 3.41 -9.12 3.51
N ALA A 31 2.96 -7.91 3.16
CA ALA A 31 3.89 -6.86 2.74
C ALA A 31 4.86 -6.48 3.88
N LEU A 32 6.13 -6.28 3.55
CA LEU A 32 7.16 -5.82 4.50
C LEU A 32 6.93 -4.37 4.96
N GLY A 33 6.19 -3.61 4.16
CA GLY A 33 5.74 -2.27 4.49
C GLY A 33 4.92 -1.67 3.35
N ALA A 34 4.02 -0.75 3.68
CA ALA A 34 3.19 -0.07 2.70
C ALA A 34 2.91 1.37 3.15
N LYS A 35 2.65 2.26 2.17
CA LYS A 35 2.22 3.64 2.40
C LYS A 35 1.55 4.23 1.16
N LEU A 36 0.80 5.32 1.32
CA LEU A 36 0.41 6.15 0.17
C LEU A 36 1.63 6.67 -0.60
N SER A 37 1.46 6.94 -1.89
CA SER A 37 2.50 7.47 -2.78
C SER A 37 1.98 8.68 -3.57
N GLY A 38 2.77 9.75 -3.65
CA GLY A 38 2.37 11.01 -4.28
C GLY A 38 1.81 12.03 -3.29
N GLY A 39 0.99 12.96 -3.80
CA GLY A 39 0.48 14.13 -3.05
C GLY A 39 -0.63 13.84 -2.02
N GLY A 40 -1.19 12.63 -2.01
CA GLY A 40 -2.24 12.23 -1.08
C GLY A 40 -3.67 12.58 -1.52
N ARG A 41 -4.64 12.31 -0.63
CA ARG A 41 -6.10 12.48 -0.83
C ARG A 41 -6.65 11.64 -1.99
N GLY A 42 -6.12 10.43 -2.13
CA GLY A 42 -6.42 9.48 -3.20
C GLY A 42 -5.19 9.13 -4.04
N GLY A 43 -5.42 8.48 -5.18
CA GLY A 43 -4.36 8.08 -6.10
C GLY A 43 -3.78 6.70 -5.77
N ASN A 44 -2.47 6.65 -5.49
CA ASN A 44 -1.73 5.39 -5.42
C ASN A 44 -1.19 5.12 -4.02
N MET A 45 -0.99 3.84 -3.74
CA MET A 45 -0.17 3.36 -2.63
C MET A 45 0.96 2.48 -3.17
N ILE A 46 2.03 2.34 -2.39
CA ILE A 46 3.13 1.42 -2.69
C ILE A 46 3.29 0.43 -1.54
N ALA A 47 3.51 -0.82 -1.88
CA ALA A 47 3.80 -1.91 -0.95
C ALA A 47 5.12 -2.57 -1.34
N LEU A 48 6.00 -2.76 -0.35
CA LEU A 48 7.22 -3.54 -0.49
C LEU A 48 6.92 -4.99 -0.13
N VAL A 49 7.25 -5.91 -1.03
CA VAL A 49 6.93 -7.33 -0.91
C VAL A 49 8.14 -8.19 -1.24
N THR A 50 8.12 -9.44 -0.78
CA THR A 50 9.04 -10.48 -1.24
C THR A 50 8.43 -11.22 -2.44
N PRO A 51 9.23 -11.95 -3.24
CA PRO A 51 8.69 -12.79 -4.32
C PRO A 51 7.62 -13.80 -3.83
N SER A 52 7.78 -14.31 -2.60
CA SER A 52 6.82 -15.25 -1.98
C SER A 52 5.50 -14.60 -1.57
N THR A 53 5.47 -13.30 -1.28
CA THR A 53 4.27 -12.58 -0.81
C THR A 53 3.59 -11.78 -1.92
N ALA A 54 4.28 -11.48 -3.03
CA ALA A 54 3.79 -10.66 -4.14
C ALA A 54 2.39 -11.06 -4.63
N ARG A 55 2.16 -12.35 -4.89
CA ARG A 55 0.85 -12.85 -5.35
C ARG A 55 -0.26 -12.61 -4.33
N ALA A 56 0.00 -12.86 -3.05
CA ALA A 56 -0.99 -12.70 -1.99
C ALA A 56 -1.37 -11.23 -1.79
N VAL A 57 -0.36 -10.36 -1.77
CA VAL A 57 -0.54 -8.91 -1.64
C VAL A 57 -1.29 -8.33 -2.83
N ARG A 58 -0.94 -8.74 -4.07
CA ARG A 58 -1.69 -8.35 -5.28
C ARG A 58 -3.18 -8.67 -5.17
N GLN A 59 -3.52 -9.89 -4.76
CA GLN A 59 -4.91 -10.31 -4.62
C GLN A 59 -5.64 -9.56 -3.49
N ALA A 60 -4.95 -9.29 -2.38
CA ALA A 60 -5.52 -8.52 -1.27
C ALA A 60 -5.86 -7.09 -1.71
N LEU A 61 -4.95 -6.42 -2.44
CA LEU A 61 -5.19 -5.09 -2.99
C LEU A 61 -6.39 -5.07 -3.94
N MET A 62 -6.49 -6.04 -4.86
CA MET A 62 -7.64 -6.13 -5.77
C MET A 62 -8.96 -6.33 -5.02
N ARG A 63 -8.98 -7.20 -3.99
CA ARG A 63 -10.18 -7.43 -3.16
C ARG A 63 -10.56 -6.21 -2.32
N ALA A 64 -9.57 -5.43 -1.88
CA ALA A 64 -9.76 -4.19 -1.14
C ALA A 64 -10.17 -3.01 -2.05
N GLY A 65 -10.36 -3.23 -3.35
CA GLY A 65 -10.90 -2.23 -4.28
C GLY A 65 -9.86 -1.46 -5.09
N ALA A 66 -8.60 -1.92 -5.14
CA ALA A 66 -7.62 -1.32 -6.03
C ALA A 66 -8.08 -1.41 -7.49
N ALA A 67 -8.20 -0.25 -8.15
CA ALA A 67 -8.61 -0.20 -9.56
C ALA A 67 -7.60 -0.91 -10.49
N ARG A 68 -6.31 -0.82 -10.16
CA ARG A 68 -5.20 -1.45 -10.88
C ARG A 68 -4.06 -1.77 -9.92
N VAL A 69 -3.30 -2.84 -10.21
CA VAL A 69 -2.07 -3.20 -9.50
C VAL A 69 -0.94 -3.44 -10.48
N PHE A 70 0.13 -2.66 -10.33
CA PHE A 70 1.39 -2.81 -11.04
C PHE A 70 2.42 -3.46 -10.12
N GLU A 71 3.21 -4.38 -10.66
CA GLU A 71 4.28 -5.07 -9.93
C GLU A 71 5.59 -4.80 -10.67
N THR A 72 6.64 -4.47 -9.92
CA THR A 72 7.97 -4.20 -10.45
C THR A 72 9.02 -4.67 -9.45
N THR A 73 10.21 -4.97 -9.95
CA THR A 73 11.36 -5.38 -9.15
C THR A 73 12.45 -4.32 -9.28
N ILE A 74 13.04 -3.93 -8.15
CA ILE A 74 14.22 -3.06 -8.15
C ILE A 74 15.44 -3.93 -8.43
N ALA A 75 16.19 -3.60 -9.47
CA ALA A 75 17.47 -4.24 -9.82
C ALA A 75 18.63 -3.64 -9.01
#